data_AF-A0A5V8J0S4-F1
#
_entry.id   AF-A0A5V8J0S4-F1
#
_cell.length_a   1.000
_cell.length_b   1.000
_cell.length_c   1.000
_cell.angle_alpha   90.00
_cell.angle_beta   90.00
_cell.angle_gamma   90.00
#
_symmetry.space_group_name_H-M   'P 1'
#
loop_
_entity.id
_entity.type
_entity.pdbx_description
1 polymer ?
#
loop_
_entity_poly.entity_id
_entity_poly.type
_entity_poly.pdbx_seq_one_letter_code
_entity_poly.pdbx_strand_id
1 'polypeptide(L)'
;MLIIIALLWCKKDIRDSFYQLIKTFFHKQILTVLGFAVVWTSICIVLFYEIGVWSTDNLKTTLVWVITYAFVTIFETHKIKSSKYYFKSQIKETIGLSALLTFILELQSFSFAIEFIIYPIMLFLGLLAVVANTKKETEKIGATIKVVLGVFVIFYFAHSFFVSIMSPSVTFSWANLTELLTPVLLSFSFMPFIYMLY
;
A
#
# COMPACT_ATOMS: atom_id res chain seq x y z
N MET A 1 12.16 -6.41 -6.73
CA MET A 1 13.18 -6.89 -5.77
C MET A 1 14.53 -7.16 -6.42
N LEU A 2 14.63 -8.02 -7.45
CA LEU A 2 15.91 -8.40 -8.09
C LEU A 2 16.72 -7.23 -8.67
N ILE A 3 16.07 -6.21 -9.23
CA ILE A 3 16.73 -5.03 -9.81
C ILE A 3 17.35 -4.14 -8.72
N ILE A 4 16.65 -3.98 -7.59
CA ILE A 4 17.17 -3.23 -6.44
C ILE A 4 18.37 -3.96 -5.85
N ILE A 5 18.30 -5.28 -5.74
CA ILE A 5 19.42 -6.13 -5.28
C ILE A 5 20.61 -6.04 -6.25
N ALA A 6 20.37 -6.08 -7.56
CA ALA A 6 21.42 -5.91 -8.57
C ALA A 6 22.07 -4.51 -8.52
N LEU A 7 21.28 -3.45 -8.32
CA LEU A 7 21.78 -2.07 -8.19
C LEU A 7 22.56 -1.87 -6.87
N LEU A 8 22.11 -2.46 -5.77
CA LEU A 8 22.84 -2.49 -4.50
C LEU A 8 24.20 -3.18 -4.62
N TRP A 9 24.30 -4.19 -5.48
CA TRP A 9 25.55 -4.93 -5.71
C TRP A 9 26.53 -4.18 -6.63
N CYS A 10 26.01 -3.37 -7.56
CA CYS A 10 26.81 -2.78 -8.64
C CYS A 10 27.51 -1.46 -8.24
N LYS A 11 27.00 -0.73 -7.24
CA LYS A 11 27.59 0.56 -6.81
C LYS A 11 27.82 0.65 -5.31
N LYS A 12 29.08 0.88 -4.93
CA LYS A 12 29.52 1.06 -3.54
C LYS A 12 28.78 2.19 -2.82
N ASP A 13 28.56 3.32 -3.48
CA ASP A 13 27.84 4.47 -2.88
C ASP A 13 26.38 4.14 -2.55
N ILE A 14 25.72 3.34 -3.38
CA ILE A 14 24.33 2.90 -3.16
C ILE A 14 24.29 1.93 -1.98
N ARG A 15 25.25 1.00 -1.90
CA ARG A 15 25.38 0.06 -0.78
C ARG A 15 25.64 0.77 0.55
N ASP A 16 26.56 1.73 0.56
CA ASP A 16 26.94 2.44 1.78
C ASP A 16 25.79 3.35 2.25
N SER A 17 25.08 4.00 1.32
CA SER A 17 23.84 4.76 1.61
C SER A 17 22.71 3.85 2.13
N PHE A 18 22.55 2.66 1.55
CA PHE A 18 21.55 1.68 1.99
C PHE A 18 21.88 1.12 3.39
N TYR A 19 23.15 0.87 3.67
CA TYR A 19 23.60 0.45 5.00
C TYR A 19 23.33 1.55 6.05
N GLN A 20 23.60 2.81 5.71
CA GLN A 20 23.25 3.94 6.58
C GLN A 20 21.74 4.07 6.80
N LEU A 21 20.93 3.83 5.75
CA LEU A 21 19.47 3.80 5.86
C LEU A 21 19.03 2.72 6.86
N ILE A 22 19.51 1.48 6.70
CA ILE A 22 19.23 0.37 7.64
C ILE A 22 19.66 0.74 9.05
N LYS A 23 20.89 1.24 9.24
CA LYS A 23 21.40 1.63 10.56
C LYS A 23 20.53 2.71 11.22
N THR A 24 20.03 3.65 10.43
CA THR A 24 19.12 4.70 10.91
C THR A 24 17.76 4.13 11.31
N PHE A 25 17.24 3.16 10.55
CA PHE A 25 16.00 2.46 10.91
C PHE A 25 16.06 1.76 12.27
N PHE A 26 17.22 1.23 12.65
CA PHE A 26 17.43 0.59 13.97
C PHE A 26 17.75 1.58 15.10
N HIS A 27 17.57 2.88 14.88
CA HIS A 27 17.72 3.87 15.94
C HIS A 27 16.61 3.72 16.98
N LYS A 28 16.96 3.81 18.27
CA LYS A 28 16.06 3.51 19.40
C LYS A 28 14.72 4.24 19.32
N GLN A 29 14.71 5.49 18.90
CA GLN A 29 13.53 6.33 18.74
C GLN A 29 12.55 5.76 17.70
N ILE A 30 13.07 5.35 16.53
CA ILE A 30 12.26 4.74 15.46
C ILE A 30 11.69 3.40 15.94
N LEU A 31 12.53 2.55 16.55
CA LEU A 31 12.09 1.27 17.09
C LEU A 31 11.04 1.42 18.20
N THR A 32 11.16 2.44 19.04
CA THR A 32 10.19 2.71 20.12
C THR A 32 8.84 3.10 19.54
N VAL A 33 8.81 4.00 18.55
CA VAL A 33 7.60 4.39 17.83
C VAL A 33 6.96 3.21 17.12
N LEU A 34 7.75 2.42 16.38
CA LEU A 34 7.26 1.23 15.70
C LEU A 34 6.73 0.18 16.70
N GLY A 35 7.38 0.03 17.85
CA GLY A 35 6.90 -0.83 18.94
C GLY A 35 5.53 -0.40 19.47
N PHE A 36 5.34 0.88 19.74
CA PHE A 36 4.01 1.40 20.14
C PHE A 36 2.97 1.25 19.03
N ALA A 37 3.34 1.45 17.77
CA ALA A 37 2.44 1.24 16.63
C ALA A 37 1.99 -0.23 16.53
N VAL A 38 2.89 -1.18 16.76
CA VAL A 38 2.56 -2.62 16.80
C VAL A 38 1.59 -2.90 17.95
N VAL A 39 1.89 -2.44 19.17
CA VAL A 39 1.01 -2.63 20.33
C VAL A 39 -0.38 -2.05 20.06
N TRP A 40 -0.45 -0.82 19.55
CA TRP A 40 -1.71 -0.17 19.20
C TRP A 40 -2.50 -0.98 18.16
N THR A 41 -1.82 -1.39 17.08
CA THR A 41 -2.45 -2.16 16.00
C THR A 41 -2.94 -3.51 16.52
N SER A 42 -2.18 -4.19 17.39
CA SER A 42 -2.61 -5.44 18.02
C SER A 42 -3.86 -5.25 18.87
N ILE A 43 -3.97 -4.15 19.62
CA ILE A 43 -5.20 -3.82 20.38
C ILE A 43 -6.37 -3.64 19.41
N CYS A 44 -6.21 -2.88 18.32
CA CYS A 44 -7.26 -2.71 17.31
C CYS A 44 -7.68 -4.05 16.68
N ILE A 45 -6.74 -4.93 16.34
CA ILE A 45 -7.04 -6.24 15.77
C ILE A 45 -7.85 -7.09 16.74
N VAL A 46 -7.46 -7.13 18.03
CA VAL A 46 -8.23 -7.87 19.06
C VAL A 46 -9.64 -7.31 19.18
N LEU A 47 -9.81 -5.98 19.23
CA LEU A 47 -11.14 -5.37 19.26
C LEU A 47 -11.97 -5.71 18.02
N PHE A 48 -11.35 -5.72 16.84
CA PHE A 48 -12.02 -6.05 15.58
C PHE A 48 -12.39 -7.52 15.48
N TYR A 49 -11.57 -8.40 16.06
CA TYR A 49 -11.86 -9.82 16.18
C TYR A 49 -13.11 -10.06 17.05
N GLU A 50 -13.20 -9.40 18.22
CA GLU A 50 -14.34 -9.54 19.14
C GLU A 50 -15.67 -9.07 18.51
N ILE A 51 -15.64 -8.03 17.68
CA ILE A 51 -16.84 -7.53 16.98
C ILE A 51 -17.11 -8.24 15.64
N GLY A 52 -16.33 -9.27 15.30
CA GLY A 52 -16.49 -10.09 14.08
C GLY A 52 -16.09 -9.40 12.78
N VAL A 53 -15.37 -8.27 12.85
CA VAL A 53 -14.88 -7.49 11.70
C VAL A 53 -13.54 -8.00 11.20
N TRP A 54 -12.78 -8.71 12.02
CA TRP A 54 -11.49 -9.29 11.66
C TRP A 54 -11.46 -10.80 11.92
N SER A 55 -10.92 -11.57 10.99
CA SER A 55 -10.59 -12.99 11.12
C SER A 55 -9.15 -13.25 10.66
N THR A 56 -8.67 -14.48 10.85
CA THR A 56 -7.35 -14.91 10.34
C THR A 56 -7.21 -14.75 8.83
N ASP A 57 -8.32 -14.72 8.08
CA ASP A 57 -8.32 -14.52 6.64
C ASP A 57 -7.85 -13.10 6.29
N ASN A 58 -8.09 -12.12 7.16
CA ASN A 58 -7.68 -10.73 6.96
C ASN A 58 -6.21 -10.47 7.32
N LEU A 59 -5.46 -11.48 7.76
CA LEU A 59 -4.05 -11.32 8.15
C LEU A 59 -3.19 -10.80 7.00
N LYS A 60 -3.37 -11.34 5.79
CA LYS A 60 -2.64 -10.89 4.59
C LYS A 60 -2.87 -9.39 4.36
N THR A 61 -4.14 -8.98 4.35
CA THR A 61 -4.55 -7.58 4.14
C THR A 61 -4.01 -6.67 5.24
N THR A 62 -4.03 -7.13 6.49
CA THR A 62 -3.47 -6.39 7.64
C THR A 62 -1.97 -6.18 7.51
N LEU A 63 -1.21 -7.21 7.12
CA LEU A 63 0.24 -7.09 6.91
C LEU A 63 0.58 -6.11 5.78
N VAL A 64 -0.17 -6.18 4.67
CA VAL A 64 -0.03 -5.22 3.57
C VAL A 64 -0.31 -3.80 4.08
N TRP A 65 -1.44 -3.60 4.79
CA TRP A 65 -1.82 -2.32 5.37
C TRP A 65 -0.78 -1.75 6.34
N VAL A 66 -0.15 -2.57 7.18
CA VAL A 66 0.92 -2.10 8.09
C VAL A 66 2.07 -1.48 7.29
N ILE A 67 2.47 -2.09 6.19
CA ILE A 67 3.60 -1.63 5.37
C ILE A 67 3.21 -0.42 4.51
N THR A 68 2.03 -0.46 3.89
CA THR A 68 1.62 0.54 2.89
C THR A 68 0.98 1.78 3.50
N TYR A 69 0.28 1.62 4.62
CA TYR A 69 -0.41 2.72 5.31
C TYR A 69 0.29 3.07 6.61
N ALA A 70 0.27 2.18 7.62
CA ALA A 70 0.69 2.53 8.98
C ALA A 70 2.13 3.06 9.03
N PHE A 71 3.06 2.36 8.38
CA PHE A 71 4.45 2.77 8.28
C PHE A 71 4.60 4.13 7.57
N VAL A 72 3.98 4.30 6.40
CA VAL A 72 4.04 5.55 5.63
C VAL A 72 3.50 6.71 6.46
N THR A 73 2.35 6.57 7.09
CA THR A 73 1.72 7.61 7.90
C THR A 73 2.59 8.03 9.10
N ILE A 74 3.26 7.08 9.77
CA ILE A 74 4.22 7.40 10.85
C ILE A 74 5.34 8.32 10.33
N PHE A 75 5.95 8.00 9.18
CA PHE A 75 7.03 8.82 8.62
C PHE A 75 6.54 10.17 8.11
N GLU A 76 5.27 10.27 7.72
CA GLU A 76 4.65 11.52 7.27
C GLU A 76 4.15 12.43 8.39
N THR A 77 4.26 12.03 9.67
CA THR A 77 3.87 12.85 10.83
C THR A 77 4.50 14.24 10.85
N HIS A 78 5.70 14.42 10.28
CA HIS A 78 6.32 15.74 10.14
C HIS A 78 5.47 16.72 9.31
N LYS A 79 4.65 16.23 8.36
CA LYS A 79 3.75 17.04 7.53
C LYS A 79 2.55 17.61 8.30
N ILE A 80 2.24 17.05 9.47
CA ILE A 80 1.13 17.51 10.32
C ILE A 80 1.30 18.99 10.70
N LYS A 81 2.52 19.41 11.05
CA LYS A 81 2.83 20.82 11.40
C LYS A 81 2.57 21.79 10.26
N SER A 82 2.79 21.36 9.02
CA SER A 82 2.65 22.19 7.82
C SER A 82 1.24 22.21 7.22
N SER A 83 0.34 21.33 7.66
CA SER A 83 -0.99 21.18 7.07
C SER A 83 -2.09 21.39 8.10
N LYS A 84 -2.81 22.51 7.97
CA LYS A 84 -3.96 22.88 8.82
C LYS A 84 -5.09 21.84 8.82
N TYR A 85 -5.16 20.99 7.79
CA TYR A 85 -6.24 20.02 7.59
C TYR A 85 -5.73 18.59 7.36
N TYR A 86 -4.55 18.24 7.90
CA TYR A 86 -3.90 16.94 7.68
C TYR A 86 -4.83 15.73 7.91
N PHE A 87 -5.51 15.68 9.06
CA PHE A 87 -6.42 14.57 9.37
C PHE A 87 -7.64 14.55 8.44
N LYS A 88 -8.18 15.71 8.08
CA LYS A 88 -9.30 15.80 7.11
C LYS A 88 -8.87 15.32 5.72
N SER A 89 -7.65 15.63 5.28
CA SER A 89 -7.11 15.08 4.02
C SER A 89 -6.91 13.58 4.10
N GLN A 90 -6.38 13.05 5.21
CA GLN A 90 -6.22 11.61 5.40
C GLN A 90 -7.55 10.84 5.41
N ILE A 91 -8.58 11.38 6.06
CA ILE A 91 -9.94 10.83 6.01
C ILE A 91 -10.47 10.83 4.57
N LYS A 92 -10.26 11.93 3.83
CA LYS A 92 -10.69 12.04 2.43
C LYS A 92 -9.93 11.06 1.53
N GLU A 93 -8.67 10.76 1.80
CA GLU A 93 -7.91 9.75 1.06
C GLU A 93 -8.41 8.33 1.39
N THR A 94 -8.73 8.08 2.66
CA THR A 94 -9.20 6.78 3.16
C THR A 94 -10.62 6.43 2.67
N ILE A 95 -11.51 7.41 2.49
CA ILE A 95 -12.89 7.21 1.95
C ILE A 95 -13.01 7.70 0.49
N GLY A 96 -11.95 8.26 -0.07
CA GLY A 96 -11.99 8.96 -1.36
C GLY A 96 -12.26 8.03 -2.55
N LEU A 97 -12.43 8.64 -3.73
CA LEU A 97 -12.56 7.91 -4.99
C LEU A 97 -11.41 6.90 -5.20
N SER A 98 -10.20 7.25 -4.77
CA SER A 98 -9.05 6.36 -4.80
C SER A 98 -9.27 5.09 -3.95
N ALA A 99 -9.80 5.21 -2.74
CA ALA A 99 -10.11 4.07 -1.90
C ALA A 99 -11.22 3.19 -2.51
N LEU A 100 -12.25 3.82 -3.10
CA LEU A 100 -13.32 3.09 -3.79
C LEU A 100 -12.81 2.36 -5.05
N LEU A 101 -11.88 2.96 -5.79
CA LEU A 101 -11.22 2.31 -6.93
C LEU A 101 -10.34 1.15 -6.47
N THR A 102 -9.51 1.34 -5.44
CA THR A 102 -8.71 0.27 -4.83
C THR A 102 -9.59 -0.87 -4.35
N PHE A 103 -10.74 -0.56 -3.73
CA PHE A 103 -11.71 -1.57 -3.33
C PHE A 103 -12.23 -2.41 -4.50
N ILE A 104 -12.65 -1.78 -5.60
CA ILE A 104 -13.14 -2.53 -6.78
C ILE A 104 -12.03 -3.37 -7.40
N LEU A 105 -10.77 -2.91 -7.35
CA LEU A 105 -9.63 -3.69 -7.80
C LEU A 105 -9.37 -4.91 -6.89
N GLU A 106 -9.52 -4.75 -5.58
CA GLU A 106 -9.22 -5.83 -4.61
C GLU A 106 -10.37 -6.82 -4.43
N LEU A 107 -11.61 -6.46 -4.76
CA LEU A 107 -12.80 -7.32 -4.65
C LEU A 107 -12.64 -8.70 -5.29
N GLN A 108 -12.03 -8.76 -6.48
CA GLN A 108 -11.77 -9.98 -7.23
C GLN A 108 -10.37 -9.89 -7.86
N SER A 109 -9.37 -10.00 -7.00
CA SER A 109 -7.96 -9.99 -7.37
C SER A 109 -7.58 -11.29 -8.12
N PHE A 110 -6.46 -11.27 -8.87
CA PHE A 110 -6.01 -12.49 -9.53
C PHE A 110 -5.45 -13.48 -8.51
N SER A 111 -5.28 -14.74 -8.90
CA SER A 111 -4.59 -15.70 -8.05
C SER A 111 -3.18 -15.19 -7.69
N PHE A 112 -2.73 -15.51 -6.48
CA PHE A 112 -1.42 -15.05 -5.98
C PHE A 112 -0.28 -15.34 -6.97
N ALA A 113 -0.30 -16.48 -7.65
CA ALA A 113 0.71 -16.84 -8.65
C ALA A 113 0.77 -15.86 -9.84
N ILE A 114 -0.41 -15.39 -10.31
CA ILE A 114 -0.50 -14.42 -11.41
C ILE A 114 0.00 -13.05 -10.93
N GLU A 115 -0.48 -12.58 -9.77
CA GLU A 115 -0.06 -11.29 -9.19
C GLU A 115 1.45 -11.23 -8.92
N PHE A 116 2.01 -12.34 -8.42
CA PHE A 116 3.43 -12.45 -8.11
C PHE A 116 4.33 -12.27 -9.35
N ILE A 117 3.84 -12.63 -10.54
CA ILE A 117 4.55 -12.43 -11.80
C ILE A 117 4.27 -11.02 -12.36
N ILE A 118 3.01 -10.61 -12.35
CA ILE A 118 2.57 -9.34 -12.96
C ILE A 118 3.13 -8.13 -12.23
N TYR A 119 3.09 -8.08 -10.90
CA TYR A 119 3.51 -6.89 -10.16
C TYR A 119 4.99 -6.54 -10.33
N PRO A 120 5.95 -7.48 -10.33
CA PRO A 120 7.33 -7.19 -10.69
C PRO A 120 7.49 -6.64 -12.11
N ILE A 121 6.73 -7.14 -13.08
CA ILE A 121 6.76 -6.65 -14.46
C ILE A 121 6.22 -5.22 -14.53
N MET A 122 5.09 -4.95 -13.89
CA MET A 122 4.52 -3.61 -13.81
C MET A 122 5.46 -2.62 -13.13
N LEU A 123 6.09 -3.03 -12.03
CA LEU A 123 7.10 -2.23 -11.33
C LEU A 123 8.28 -1.91 -12.26
N PHE A 124 8.78 -2.91 -12.97
CA PHE A 124 9.88 -2.73 -13.92
C PHE A 124 9.51 -1.74 -15.03
N LEU A 125 8.32 -1.90 -15.63
CA LEU A 125 7.81 -0.98 -16.65
C LEU A 125 7.61 0.44 -16.08
N GLY A 126 7.10 0.57 -14.86
CA GLY A 126 6.95 1.87 -14.19
C GLY A 126 8.29 2.58 -14.00
N LEU A 127 9.31 1.85 -13.54
CA LEU A 127 10.68 2.39 -13.41
C LEU A 127 11.27 2.78 -14.78
N LEU A 128 11.11 1.94 -15.80
CA LEU A 128 11.54 2.26 -17.16
C LEU A 128 10.84 3.51 -17.70
N ALA A 129 9.55 3.67 -17.44
CA ALA A 129 8.81 4.86 -17.85
C ALA A 129 9.36 6.12 -17.17
N VAL A 130 9.70 6.06 -15.88
CA VAL A 130 10.31 7.18 -15.16
C VAL A 130 11.66 7.53 -15.77
N VAL A 131 12.55 6.54 -15.97
CA VAL A 131 13.88 6.74 -16.55
C VAL A 131 13.79 7.29 -17.98
N ALA A 132 12.90 6.74 -18.81
CA ALA A 132 12.72 7.17 -20.20
C ALA A 132 12.25 8.63 -20.32
N ASN A 133 11.52 9.15 -19.32
CA ASN A 133 11.08 10.54 -19.32
C ASN A 133 12.17 11.54 -18.87
N THR A 134 13.37 11.09 -18.50
CA THR A 134 14.47 11.99 -18.09
C THR A 134 15.18 12.66 -19.26
N LYS A 135 15.13 12.06 -20.46
CA LYS A 135 15.74 12.59 -21.68
C LYS A 135 14.66 12.80 -22.74
N LYS A 136 14.74 13.92 -23.47
CA LYS A 136 13.81 14.23 -24.58
C LYS A 136 13.79 13.15 -25.66
N GLU A 137 14.94 12.51 -25.91
CA GLU A 137 15.07 11.45 -26.92
C GLU A 137 14.25 10.20 -26.59
N THR A 138 14.07 9.87 -25.31
CA THR A 138 13.37 8.66 -24.84
C THR A 138 11.96 8.95 -24.32
N GLU A 139 11.52 10.20 -24.34
CA GLU A 139 10.22 10.64 -23.81
C GLU A 139 9.04 9.91 -24.46
N LYS A 140 9.09 9.69 -25.78
CA LYS A 140 8.06 8.92 -26.51
C LYS A 140 7.94 7.48 -25.99
N ILE A 141 9.05 6.83 -25.68
CA ILE A 141 9.07 5.47 -25.12
C ILE A 141 8.43 5.48 -23.72
N GLY A 142 8.78 6.48 -22.90
CA GLY A 142 8.18 6.67 -21.58
C GLY A 142 6.67 6.86 -21.64
N ALA A 143 6.17 7.62 -22.62
CA ALA A 143 4.73 7.79 -22.86
C ALA A 143 4.05 6.48 -23.29
N THR A 144 4.65 5.73 -24.22
CA THR A 144 4.12 4.42 -24.65
C THR A 144 4.02 3.43 -23.49
N ILE A 145 5.05 3.34 -22.64
CA ILE A 145 5.02 2.45 -21.48
C ILE A 145 3.91 2.87 -20.50
N LYS A 146 3.70 4.17 -20.27
CA LYS A 146 2.58 4.67 -19.44
C LYS A 146 1.22 4.27 -20.01
N VAL A 147 1.04 4.31 -21.33
CA VAL A 147 -0.20 3.84 -21.97
C VAL A 147 -0.40 2.34 -21.73
N VAL A 148 0.63 1.52 -21.90
CA VAL A 148 0.57 0.07 -21.63
C VAL A 148 0.19 -0.20 -20.17
N LEU A 149 0.81 0.51 -19.22
CA LEU A 149 0.47 0.42 -17.79
C LEU A 149 -1.00 0.83 -17.54
N GLY A 150 -1.47 1.89 -18.18
CA GLY A 150 -2.85 2.35 -18.06
C GLY A 150 -3.85 1.33 -18.59
N VAL A 151 -3.59 0.74 -19.76
CA VAL A 151 -4.42 -0.33 -20.34
C VAL A 151 -4.47 -1.54 -19.42
N PHE A 152 -3.33 -1.91 -18.82
CA PHE A 152 -3.30 -3.01 -17.86
C PHE A 152 -4.20 -2.73 -16.65
N VAL A 153 -4.13 -1.54 -16.06
CA VAL A 153 -4.99 -1.15 -14.92
C VAL A 153 -6.47 -1.21 -15.31
N ILE A 154 -6.83 -0.72 -16.50
CA ILE A 154 -8.21 -0.78 -17.01
C ILE A 154 -8.65 -2.24 -17.18
N PHE A 155 -7.81 -3.10 -17.77
CA PHE A 155 -8.11 -4.52 -17.95
C PHE A 155 -8.31 -5.23 -16.61
N TYR A 156 -7.40 -5.01 -15.66
CA TYR A 156 -7.49 -5.58 -14.31
C TYR A 156 -8.80 -5.14 -13.62
N PHE A 157 -9.12 -3.84 -13.71
CA PHE A 157 -10.36 -3.28 -13.18
C PHE A 157 -11.59 -3.92 -13.82
N ALA A 158 -11.63 -3.98 -15.16
CA ALA A 158 -12.75 -4.55 -15.90
C ALA A 158 -12.96 -6.03 -15.56
N HIS A 159 -11.87 -6.80 -15.42
CA HIS A 159 -11.92 -8.18 -14.97
C HIS A 159 -12.52 -8.30 -13.57
N SER A 160 -11.95 -7.58 -12.58
CA SER A 160 -12.44 -7.63 -11.20
C SER A 160 -13.92 -7.23 -11.11
N PHE A 161 -14.30 -6.17 -11.82
CA PHE A 161 -15.68 -5.71 -11.89
C PHE A 161 -16.62 -6.73 -12.54
N PHE A 162 -16.21 -7.34 -13.65
CA PHE A 162 -17.01 -8.34 -14.36
C PHE A 162 -17.23 -9.59 -13.50
N VAL A 163 -16.18 -10.12 -12.86
CA VAL A 163 -16.30 -11.27 -11.95
C VAL A 163 -17.18 -10.93 -10.75
N SER A 164 -17.03 -9.72 -10.20
CA SER A 164 -17.84 -9.24 -9.06
C SER A 164 -19.33 -9.23 -9.36
N ILE A 165 -19.72 -8.82 -10.58
CA ILE A 165 -21.12 -8.82 -11.04
C ILE A 165 -21.62 -10.24 -11.33
N MET A 166 -20.78 -11.10 -11.91
CA MET A 166 -21.17 -12.47 -12.28
C MET A 166 -21.27 -13.41 -11.08
N SER A 167 -20.69 -13.07 -9.93
CA SER A 167 -20.74 -13.89 -8.71
C SER A 167 -21.17 -13.11 -7.46
N PRO A 168 -22.36 -12.48 -7.41
CA PRO A 168 -22.75 -11.60 -6.31
C PRO A 168 -22.74 -12.27 -4.94
N SER A 169 -23.12 -13.55 -4.85
CA SER A 169 -23.15 -14.30 -3.59
C SER A 169 -21.77 -14.48 -2.97
N VAL A 170 -20.72 -14.58 -3.81
CA VAL A 170 -19.32 -14.65 -3.35
C VAL A 170 -18.82 -13.24 -3.05
N THR A 171 -19.10 -12.28 -3.94
CA THR A 171 -18.69 -10.87 -3.81
C THR A 171 -19.20 -10.23 -2.51
N PHE A 172 -20.47 -10.41 -2.18
CA PHE A 172 -21.10 -9.86 -0.97
C PHE A 172 -21.06 -10.82 0.23
N SER A 173 -20.13 -11.77 0.24
CA SER A 173 -19.89 -12.62 1.40
C SER A 173 -19.34 -11.81 2.58
N TRP A 174 -19.60 -12.28 3.80
CA TRP A 174 -19.08 -11.64 5.01
C TRP A 174 -17.55 -11.54 4.99
N ALA A 175 -16.86 -12.59 4.53
CA ALA A 175 -15.41 -12.61 4.39
C ALA A 175 -14.90 -11.46 3.53
N ASN A 176 -15.42 -11.29 2.31
CA ASN A 176 -15.00 -10.20 1.41
C ASN A 176 -15.35 -8.82 1.97
N LEU A 177 -16.49 -8.70 2.67
CA LEU A 177 -16.89 -7.44 3.31
C LEU A 177 -15.91 -7.07 4.44
N THR A 178 -15.53 -8.04 5.28
CA THR A 178 -14.54 -7.82 6.35
C THR A 178 -13.15 -7.54 5.79
N GLU A 179 -12.78 -8.17 4.66
CA GLU A 179 -11.51 -7.95 3.99
C GLU A 179 -11.39 -6.52 3.44
N LEU A 180 -12.50 -5.96 2.96
CA LEU A 180 -12.61 -4.54 2.61
C LEU A 180 -12.56 -3.61 3.84
N LEU A 181 -13.40 -3.90 4.84
CA LEU A 181 -13.62 -2.97 5.95
C LEU A 181 -12.40 -2.89 6.88
N THR A 182 -11.65 -3.98 7.02
CA THR A 182 -10.47 -4.08 7.88
C THR A 182 -9.47 -2.93 7.67
N PRO A 183 -8.90 -2.71 6.47
CA PRO A 183 -7.91 -1.65 6.27
C PRO A 183 -8.51 -0.25 6.49
N VAL A 184 -9.77 -0.02 6.11
CA VAL A 184 -10.43 1.27 6.33
C VAL A 184 -10.58 1.55 7.83
N LEU A 185 -11.14 0.60 8.58
CA LEU A 185 -11.36 0.73 10.01
C LEU A 185 -10.04 0.79 10.79
N LEU A 186 -9.02 0.06 10.36
CA LEU A 186 -7.67 0.15 10.91
C LEU A 186 -7.08 1.54 10.66
N SER A 187 -7.18 2.09 9.45
CA SER A 187 -6.73 3.46 9.14
C SER A 187 -7.39 4.50 10.04
N PHE A 188 -8.72 4.42 10.23
CA PHE A 188 -9.44 5.30 11.17
C PHE A 188 -8.96 5.12 12.61
N SER A 189 -8.82 3.87 13.06
CA SER A 189 -8.39 3.55 14.42
C SER A 189 -6.92 3.88 14.67
N PHE A 190 -6.12 4.05 13.61
CA PHE A 190 -4.72 4.45 13.68
C PHE A 190 -4.54 5.98 13.78
N MET A 191 -5.54 6.77 13.38
CA MET A 191 -5.45 8.24 13.49
C MET A 191 -5.24 8.74 14.93
N PRO A 192 -5.91 8.22 15.97
CA PRO A 192 -5.62 8.58 17.36
C PRO A 192 -4.17 8.29 17.75
N PHE A 193 -3.59 7.18 17.30
CA PHE A 193 -2.18 6.87 17.52
C PHE A 193 -1.26 7.92 16.90
N ILE A 194 -1.52 8.29 15.64
CA ILE A 194 -0.78 9.34 14.95
C ILE A 194 -0.92 10.69 15.65
N TYR A 195 -2.09 11.01 16.19
CA TYR A 195 -2.32 12.22 16.97
C TYR A 195 -1.52 12.23 18.28
N MET A 196 -1.40 11.10 18.99
CA MET A 196 -0.57 11.01 20.21
C MET A 196 0.93 11.10 19.95
N LEU A 197 1.37 10.78 18.73
CA LEU A 197 2.78 10.84 18.33
C LEU A 197 3.22 12.27 18.01
N TYR A 198 2.28 13.13 17.63
CA TYR A 198 2.48 14.56 17.35
C TYR A 198 2.57 15.39 18.64
#